data_AF-A0A3Q4GNY0-F1
#
_entry.id   AF-A0A3Q4GNY0-F1
#
_cell.length_a   1.000
_cell.length_b   1.000
_cell.length_c   1.000
_cell.angle_alpha   90.00
_cell.angle_beta   90.00
_cell.angle_gamma   90.00
#
_symmetry.space_group_name_H-M   'P 1'
#
loop_
_entity.id
_entity.type
_entity.pdbx_description
1 polymer ?
#
loop_
_entity_poly.entity_id
_entity_poly.type
_entity_poly.pdbx_seq_one_letter_code
_entity_poly.pdbx_strand_id
1 'polypeptide(L)'
;MKHRLLRLLIFLLYTQKHLCLIDAKDVTQTPMLWEQQGNNATMDCSHTKDASYFQMYWYRQLPGQNMELIGYPNPENDVKGKISFNGNARKHSNLTISNVSVTDSATLFFASSFDFRKRRMHYGTT
;
A
#
# COMPACT_ATOMS: atom_id res chain seq x y z
N MET A 1 33.72 -7.33 31.00
CA MET A 1 33.29 -6.31 30.02
C MET A 1 32.86 -6.90 28.67
N LYS A 2 33.59 -7.87 28.09
CA LYS A 2 33.29 -8.50 26.77
C LYS A 2 31.92 -9.20 26.65
N HIS A 3 31.46 -9.89 27.70
CA HIS A 3 30.14 -10.55 27.71
C HIS A 3 28.95 -9.59 27.72
N ARG A 4 29.10 -8.37 28.26
CA ARG A 4 28.04 -7.35 28.26
C ARG A 4 27.86 -6.75 26.86
N LEU A 5 28.96 -6.53 26.13
CA LEU A 5 28.92 -6.15 24.72
C LEU A 5 28.25 -7.24 23.87
N LEU A 6 28.61 -8.51 24.06
CA LEU A 6 28.05 -9.62 23.28
C LEU A 6 26.53 -9.75 23.47
N ARG A 7 26.03 -9.58 24.72
CA ARG A 7 24.60 -9.56 25.00
C ARG A 7 23.90 -8.35 24.36
N LEU A 8 24.51 -7.17 24.40
CA LEU A 8 23.96 -5.97 23.75
C LEU A 8 23.86 -6.14 22.23
N LEU A 9 24.87 -6.73 21.60
CA LEU A 9 24.90 -7.02 20.16
C LEU A 9 23.81 -8.02 19.76
N ILE A 10 23.58 -9.07 20.56
CA ILE A 10 22.51 -10.04 20.32
C ILE A 10 21.12 -9.39 20.47
N PHE A 11 20.94 -8.49 21.44
CA PHE A 11 19.68 -7.73 21.61
C PHE A 11 19.41 -6.80 20.43
N LEU A 12 20.42 -6.08 19.92
CA LEU A 12 20.29 -5.21 18.73
C LEU A 12 19.92 -6.01 17.48
N LEU A 13 20.48 -7.22 17.29
CA LEU A 13 20.11 -8.13 16.20
C LEU A 13 18.66 -8.67 16.34
N TYR A 14 18.17 -8.84 17.57
CA TYR A 14 16.78 -9.26 17.83
C TYR A 14 15.76 -8.15 17.53
N THR A 15 16.10 -6.88 17.82
CA THR A 15 15.25 -5.72 17.49
C THR A 15 15.24 -5.38 16.00
N GLN A 16 16.28 -5.79 15.24
CA GLN A 16 16.38 -5.57 13.79
C GLN A 16 15.34 -6.37 12.97
N LYS A 17 14.67 -7.37 13.55
CA LYS A 17 13.71 -8.24 12.85
C LYS A 17 12.33 -7.62 12.58
N HIS A 18 12.11 -6.35 12.92
CA HIS A 18 10.87 -5.63 12.61
C HIS A 18 11.12 -4.34 11.83
N LEU A 19 12.08 -4.33 10.89
CA LEU A 19 12.08 -3.32 9.83
C LEU A 19 10.96 -3.67 8.83
N CYS A 20 9.81 -3.03 8.98
CA CYS A 20 8.84 -2.95 7.90
C CYS A 20 9.50 -2.13 6.79
N LEU A 21 10.10 -2.79 5.80
CA LEU A 21 10.66 -2.14 4.62
C LEU A 21 9.50 -1.60 3.79
N ILE A 22 9.15 -0.33 4.02
CA ILE A 22 8.30 0.42 3.08
C ILE A 22 9.19 0.75 1.89
N ASP A 23 9.36 -0.19 0.97
CA ASP A 23 10.13 0.05 -0.25
C ASP A 23 9.25 0.79 -1.26
N ALA A 24 9.36 2.12 -1.24
CA ALA A 24 8.68 3.00 -2.20
C ALA A 24 9.34 2.99 -3.59
N LYS A 25 10.48 2.31 -3.79
CA LYS A 25 11.28 2.38 -5.02
C LYS A 25 10.65 1.67 -6.23
N ASP A 26 9.77 0.70 -5.98
CA ASP A 26 9.23 -0.15 -7.04
C ASP A 26 7.75 0.07 -7.34
N VAL A 27 7.14 1.13 -6.78
CA VAL A 27 5.74 1.51 -7.00
C VAL A 27 5.69 2.77 -7.89
N THR A 28 4.93 2.70 -8.98
CA THR A 28 4.67 3.80 -9.90
C THR A 28 3.20 4.18 -9.80
N GLN A 29 2.91 5.42 -9.40
CA GLN A 29 1.55 5.98 -9.31
C GLN A 29 1.41 7.24 -10.15
N THR A 30 0.19 7.53 -10.60
CA THR A 30 -0.13 8.86 -11.16
C THR A 30 0.16 9.93 -10.11
N PRO A 31 1.10 10.85 -10.35
CA PRO A 31 1.64 11.73 -9.30
C PRO A 31 0.64 12.80 -8.85
N MET A 32 -0.26 13.21 -9.74
CA MET A 32 -1.22 14.27 -9.45
C MET A 32 -2.44 14.12 -10.36
N LEU A 33 -3.63 14.31 -9.79
CA LEU A 33 -4.90 14.14 -10.49
C LEU A 33 -5.72 15.42 -10.33
N TRP A 34 -5.97 16.11 -11.43
CA TRP A 34 -6.77 17.34 -11.48
C TRP A 34 -7.99 17.03 -12.30
N GLU A 35 -9.16 17.16 -11.69
CA GLU A 35 -10.43 16.83 -12.33
C GLU A 35 -11.48 17.90 -12.05
N GLN A 36 -12.41 18.04 -12.98
CA GLN A 36 -13.55 18.94 -12.80
C GLN A 36 -14.51 18.34 -11.77
N GLN A 37 -15.06 19.21 -10.92
CA GLN A 37 -16.09 18.81 -9.97
C GLN A 37 -17.27 18.15 -10.71
N GLY A 38 -17.77 17.02 -10.18
CA GLY A 38 -18.80 16.23 -10.85
C GLY A 38 -18.26 15.04 -11.64
N ASN A 39 -17.00 15.08 -12.09
CA ASN A 39 -16.40 13.99 -12.87
C ASN A 39 -15.88 12.86 -11.97
N ASN A 40 -15.48 11.76 -12.60
CA ASN A 40 -14.76 10.68 -11.93
C ASN A 40 -13.26 10.87 -12.13
N ALA A 41 -12.50 10.71 -11.06
CA ALA A 41 -11.06 10.83 -11.07
C ALA A 41 -10.44 9.45 -10.84
N THR A 42 -9.54 9.01 -11.73
CA THR A 42 -8.87 7.70 -11.61
C THR A 42 -7.37 7.86 -11.42
N MET A 43 -6.84 7.23 -10.38
CA MET A 43 -5.42 7.11 -10.09
C MET A 43 -4.95 5.70 -10.40
N ASP A 44 -4.03 5.57 -11.34
CA ASP A 44 -3.40 4.29 -11.65
C ASP A 44 -2.17 4.07 -10.80
N CYS A 45 -1.94 2.81 -10.46
CA CYS A 45 -0.77 2.33 -9.78
C CYS A 45 -0.26 1.03 -10.41
N SER A 46 1.05 0.89 -10.52
CA SER A 46 1.73 -0.36 -10.88
C SER A 46 2.98 -0.57 -10.04
N HIS A 47 3.47 -1.81 -9.98
CA HIS A 47 4.75 -2.10 -9.35
C HIS A 47 5.48 -3.27 -10.02
N THR A 48 6.79 -3.34 -9.83
CA THR A 48 7.66 -4.39 -10.39
C THR A 48 7.99 -5.50 -9.39
N LYS A 49 7.40 -5.45 -8.19
CA LYS A 49 7.55 -6.53 -7.20
C LYS A 49 7.11 -7.88 -7.75
N ASP A 50 7.74 -8.93 -7.23
CA ASP A 50 7.49 -10.29 -7.67
C ASP A 50 6.06 -10.76 -7.31
N ALA A 51 5.66 -11.91 -7.87
CA ALA A 51 4.32 -12.46 -7.74
C ALA A 51 3.87 -12.80 -6.30
N SER A 52 4.77 -12.69 -5.31
CA SER A 52 4.48 -12.91 -3.89
C SER A 52 3.81 -11.74 -3.17
N TYR A 53 3.65 -10.60 -3.85
CA TYR A 53 2.87 -9.46 -3.38
C TYR A 53 1.42 -9.64 -3.84
N PHE A 54 0.51 -9.98 -2.93
CA PHE A 54 -0.87 -10.38 -3.28
C PHE A 54 -1.95 -9.50 -2.66
N GLN A 55 -1.57 -8.59 -1.76
CA GLN A 55 -2.51 -7.68 -1.12
C GLN A 55 -2.16 -6.27 -1.56
N MET A 56 -3.19 -5.50 -1.89
CA MET A 56 -3.10 -4.09 -2.26
C MET A 56 -3.85 -3.25 -1.24
N TYR A 57 -3.35 -2.08 -0.94
CA TYR A 57 -3.97 -1.18 0.01
C TYR A 57 -4.01 0.20 -0.62
N TRP A 58 -5.16 0.85 -0.44
CA TRP A 58 -5.31 2.26 -0.75
C TRP A 58 -5.43 3.04 0.54
N TYR A 59 -4.60 4.07 0.65
CA TYR A 59 -4.62 5.00 1.77
C TYR A 59 -4.91 6.41 1.29
N ARG A 60 -5.55 7.17 2.16
CA ARG A 60 -5.80 8.60 2.00
C ARG A 60 -5.09 9.35 3.12
N GLN A 61 -4.51 10.49 2.79
CA GLN A 61 -4.04 11.46 3.76
C GLN A 61 -4.68 12.81 3.48
N LEU A 62 -5.48 13.29 4.42
CA LEU A 62 -6.02 14.64 4.39
C LEU A 62 -4.95 15.64 4.85
N PRO A 63 -4.99 16.92 4.40
CA PRO A 63 -4.04 17.93 4.83
C PRO A 63 -3.97 18.06 6.36
N GLY A 64 -2.78 17.89 6.92
CA GLY A 64 -2.55 17.98 8.37
C GLY A 64 -3.01 16.77 9.20
N GLN A 65 -3.46 15.69 8.56
CA GLN A 65 -3.91 14.46 9.22
C GLN A 65 -2.95 13.29 8.99
N ASN A 66 -3.16 12.23 9.78
CA ASN A 66 -2.48 10.96 9.58
C ASN A 66 -3.02 10.24 8.35
N MET A 67 -2.25 9.26 7.88
CA MET A 67 -2.67 8.38 6.80
C MET A 67 -3.73 7.39 7.29
N GLU A 68 -4.80 7.24 6.52
CA GLU A 68 -5.93 6.36 6.82
C GLU A 68 -6.09 5.31 5.72
N LEU A 69 -6.36 4.06 6.10
CA LEU A 69 -6.72 3.02 5.15
C LEU A 69 -8.13 3.31 4.64
N ILE A 70 -8.31 3.35 3.33
CA ILE A 70 -9.61 3.58 2.67
C ILE A 70 -10.09 2.35 1.89
N GLY A 71 -9.26 1.32 1.74
CA GLY A 71 -9.75 0.05 1.23
C GLY A 71 -8.72 -1.06 1.11
N TYR A 72 -9.16 -2.26 1.49
CA TYR A 72 -8.56 -3.57 1.20
C TYR A 72 -9.49 -4.71 1.66
N PRO A 73 -9.83 -5.73 0.83
CA PRO A 73 -9.87 -5.72 -0.64
C PRO A 73 -11.10 -4.96 -1.18
N ASN A 74 -11.92 -4.40 -0.29
CA ASN A 74 -13.08 -3.58 -0.63
C ASN A 74 -12.93 -2.20 0.02
N PRO A 75 -13.66 -1.18 -0.46
CA PRO A 75 -13.71 0.12 0.19
C PRO A 75 -14.17 0.03 1.65
N GLU A 76 -13.57 0.87 2.50
CA GLU A 76 -14.02 1.08 3.87
C GLU A 76 -15.40 1.76 3.91
N ASN A 77 -16.09 1.64 5.04
CA ASN A 77 -17.48 2.09 5.16
C ASN A 77 -17.67 3.60 4.94
N ASP A 78 -16.71 4.43 5.36
CA ASP A 78 -16.76 5.90 5.25
C ASP A 78 -16.62 6.39 3.80
N VAL A 79 -16.01 5.58 2.94
CA VAL A 79 -15.78 5.88 1.51
C VAL A 79 -16.58 4.97 0.57
N LYS A 80 -17.42 4.09 1.13
CA LYS A 80 -18.19 3.12 0.35
C LYS A 80 -19.17 3.82 -0.59
N GLY A 81 -19.14 3.43 -1.86
CA GLY A 81 -19.94 4.04 -2.92
C GLY A 81 -19.38 5.38 -3.45
N LYS A 82 -18.41 5.98 -2.74
CA LYS A 82 -17.64 7.13 -3.23
C LYS A 82 -16.41 6.68 -4.01
N ILE A 83 -15.76 5.60 -3.58
CA ILE A 83 -14.60 5.04 -4.25
C ILE A 83 -14.88 3.63 -4.79
N SER A 84 -14.13 3.27 -5.81
CA SER A 84 -13.98 1.90 -6.29
C SER A 84 -12.54 1.68 -6.71
N PHE A 85 -12.06 0.44 -6.62
CA PHE A 85 -10.74 0.11 -7.14
C PHE A 85 -10.76 -1.29 -7.74
N ASN A 86 -9.94 -1.46 -8.78
CA ASN A 86 -9.79 -2.71 -9.51
C ASN A 86 -8.30 -3.03 -9.71
N GLY A 87 -8.02 -4.23 -10.22
CA GLY A 87 -6.70 -4.65 -10.64
C GLY A 87 -6.21 -5.92 -9.94
N ASN A 88 -4.91 -6.16 -10.06
CA ASN A 88 -4.24 -7.31 -9.51
C ASN A 88 -3.03 -6.84 -8.70
N ALA A 89 -3.07 -7.13 -7.40
CA ALA A 89 -2.06 -6.71 -6.42
C ALA A 89 -0.63 -7.23 -6.71
N ARG A 90 -0.45 -8.08 -7.73
CA ARG A 90 0.86 -8.50 -8.24
C ARG A 90 1.45 -7.57 -9.30
N LYS A 91 0.66 -6.67 -9.90
CA LYS A 91 1.06 -5.90 -11.08
C LYS A 91 0.56 -4.46 -11.04
N HIS A 92 -0.73 -4.25 -10.83
CA HIS A 92 -1.36 -2.94 -10.93
C HIS A 92 -2.69 -2.86 -10.17
N SER A 93 -3.07 -1.65 -9.80
CA SER A 93 -4.41 -1.31 -9.34
C SER A 93 -4.77 0.08 -9.81
N ASN A 94 -6.06 0.34 -9.99
CA ASN A 94 -6.57 1.69 -10.15
C ASN A 94 -7.56 2.01 -9.03
N LEU A 95 -7.55 3.26 -8.59
CA LEU A 95 -8.51 3.82 -7.65
C LEU A 95 -9.31 4.90 -8.37
N THR A 96 -10.62 4.73 -8.43
CA THR A 96 -11.55 5.71 -8.97
C THR A 96 -12.34 6.34 -7.83
N ILE A 97 -12.31 7.67 -7.76
CA ILE A 97 -13.18 8.49 -6.91
C ILE A 97 -14.30 9.04 -7.78
N SER A 98 -15.54 8.74 -7.43
CA SER A 98 -16.71 9.16 -8.20
C SER A 98 -17.21 10.54 -7.78
N ASN A 99 -17.73 11.31 -8.74
CA ASN A 99 -18.34 12.62 -8.51
C ASN A 99 -17.45 13.51 -7.62
N VAL A 100 -16.22 13.77 -8.06
CA VAL A 100 -15.22 14.46 -7.25
C VAL A 100 -15.66 15.88 -6.89
N SER A 101 -15.21 16.33 -5.74
CA SER A 101 -15.50 17.64 -5.18
C SER A 101 -14.27 18.21 -4.49
N VAL A 102 -14.28 19.51 -4.19
CA VAL A 102 -13.15 20.17 -3.51
C VAL A 102 -12.81 19.55 -2.15
N THR A 103 -13.79 18.96 -1.47
CA THR A 103 -13.60 18.27 -0.18
C THR A 103 -12.91 16.92 -0.32
N ASP A 104 -12.82 16.36 -1.53
CA ASP A 104 -12.10 15.10 -1.80
C ASP A 104 -10.58 15.32 -1.96
N SER A 105 -10.10 16.57 -1.86
CA SER A 105 -8.69 16.92 -2.00
C SER A 105 -7.83 16.23 -0.93
N ALA A 106 -7.03 15.26 -1.36
CA ALA A 106 -6.19 14.45 -0.49
C ALA A 106 -4.98 13.89 -1.24
N THR A 107 -3.96 13.46 -0.50
CA THR A 107 -2.89 12.63 -1.05
C THR A 107 -3.29 11.16 -0.94
N LEU A 108 -3.17 10.42 -2.06
CA LEU A 108 -3.53 9.01 -2.13
C LEU A 108 -2.26 8.17 -2.26
N PHE A 109 -2.18 7.09 -1.49
CA PHE A 109 -1.03 6.18 -1.48
C PHE A 109 -1.48 4.77 -1.80
N PHE A 110 -0.71 4.10 -2.65
CA PHE A 110 -0.83 2.67 -2.89
C PHE A 110 0.26 1.93 -2.14
N ALA A 111 -0.10 0.81 -1.53
CA ALA A 111 0.87 -0.14 -1.01
C ALA A 111 0.54 -1.56 -1.47
N SER A 112 1.58 -2.38 -1.67
CA SER A 112 1.44 -3.81 -1.84
C SER A 112 2.20 -4.55 -0.74
N SER A 113 1.64 -5.65 -0.24
CA SER A 113 2.31 -6.46 0.77
C SER A 113 2.60 -7.88 0.29
N PHE A 114 3.81 -8.31 0.61
CA PHE A 114 4.29 -9.68 0.48
C PHE A 114 3.48 -10.63 1.39
N ASP A 115 3.04 -11.79 0.86
CA ASP A 115 2.38 -12.84 1.65
C ASP A 115 3.24 -14.11 1.72
N PHE A 116 3.80 -14.39 2.90
CA PHE A 116 4.60 -15.60 3.17
C PHE A 116 3.82 -16.90 2.95
N ARG A 117 2.49 -16.91 3.13
CA ARG A 117 1.69 -18.13 3.00
C ARG A 117 1.67 -18.66 1.58
N LYS A 118 1.86 -17.80 0.57
CA LYS A 118 1.89 -18.20 -0.84
C LYS A 118 3.28 -18.45 -1.41
N ARG A 119 4.37 -18.08 -0.72
CA ARG A 119 5.74 -18.51 -1.12
C ARG A 119 5.89 -20.04 -1.11
N ARG A 120 5.20 -20.70 -0.18
CA ARG A 120 5.23 -22.17 -0.03
C ARG A 120 4.66 -22.91 -1.23
N MET A 121 3.85 -22.26 -2.07
CA MET A 121 3.29 -22.86 -3.30
C MET A 121 4.22 -22.70 -4.52
N HIS A 122 5.15 -21.73 -4.51
CA HIS A 122 6.05 -21.54 -5.66
C HIS A 122 7.31 -22.41 -5.59
N TYR A 123 7.66 -22.90 -4.40
CA TYR A 123 8.78 -23.82 -4.14
C TYR A 123 8.33 -25.26 -3.82
N GLY A 124 7.06 -25.59 -4.07
CA GLY A 124 6.45 -26.87 -3.70
C GLY A 124 5.91 -27.64 -4.91
N THR A 125 6.77 -27.93 -5.88
CA THR A 125 6.55 -29.01 -6.87
C THR A 125 7.92 -29.64 -7.14
N THR A 126 8.28 -30.59 -6.28
CA THR A 126 9.05 -31.78 -6.68
C THR A 126 8.14 -32.74 -7.39
#